data_AF-A0A351FAN3-F1
#
_entry.id   AF-A0A351FAN3-F1
#
_cell.length_a   1.000
_cell.length_b   1.000
_cell.length_c   1.000
_cell.angle_alpha   90.00
_cell.angle_beta   90.00
_cell.angle_gamma   90.00
#
_symmetry.space_group_name_H-M   'P 1'
#
loop_
_entity.id
_entity.type
_entity.pdbx_description
1 polymer ?
#
loop_
_entity_poly.entity_id
_entity_poly.type
_entity_poly.pdbx_seq_one_letter_code
_entity_poly.pdbx_strand_id
1 'polypeptide(L)'
;MKVHFKGTRGSIPIAPTATEVQEKVVASLLAARGKDLRSERQIREFVEKSLPFRHSSTFGGNTPCVHLETGSEDYLIFDGGSGLRVLGKELMDSGSASGKTFHIFLSHFHYDHIQG
;
A
#
# COMPACT_ATOMS: atom_id res chain seq x y z
N MET A 1 -2.12 18.19 1.79
CA MET A 1 -2.70 17.24 0.82
C MET A 1 -1.86 15.98 0.83
N LYS A 2 -2.44 14.81 1.16
CA LYS A 2 -1.76 13.52 1.12
C LYS A 2 -2.34 12.66 -0.01
N VAL A 3 -1.46 11.94 -0.71
CA VAL A 3 -1.81 11.05 -1.81
C VAL A 3 -1.43 9.63 -1.41
N HIS A 4 -2.36 8.69 -1.56
CA HIS A 4 -2.18 7.32 -1.14
C HIS A 4 -2.31 6.40 -2.34
N PHE A 5 -1.25 5.66 -2.63
CA PHE A 5 -1.20 4.69 -3.72
C PHE A 5 -1.58 3.32 -3.19
N LYS A 6 -2.80 2.87 -3.48
CA LYS A 6 -3.33 1.56 -3.06
C LYS A 6 -3.09 0.46 -4.09
N GLY A 7 -2.86 0.87 -5.34
CA GLY A 7 -2.32 0.01 -6.38
C GLY A 7 -1.68 0.82 -7.51
N THR A 8 -0.59 0.30 -8.03
CA THR A 8 0.27 0.95 -9.05
C THR A 8 0.75 -0.03 -10.12
N ARG A 9 0.25 -1.28 -10.10
CA ARG A 9 0.52 -2.28 -11.15
C ARG A 9 -0.43 -2.03 -12.33
N GLY A 10 -0.03 -2.41 -13.54
CA GLY A 10 -0.92 -2.38 -14.70
C GLY A 10 -1.88 -3.57 -14.75
N SER A 11 -2.00 -4.18 -15.91
CA SER A 11 -3.09 -5.07 -16.33
C SER A 11 -3.48 -6.22 -15.39
N ILE A 12 -2.56 -6.76 -14.59
CA ILE A 12 -2.84 -7.93 -13.74
C ILE A 12 -2.24 -7.72 -12.34
N PRO A 13 -3.01 -7.94 -11.27
CA PRO A 13 -2.47 -7.92 -9.92
C PRO A 13 -1.59 -9.16 -9.72
N ILE A 14 -0.34 -8.96 -9.32
CA ILE A 14 0.64 -10.03 -9.18
C ILE A 14 1.26 -9.94 -7.79
N ALA A 15 1.09 -11.00 -7.00
CA ALA A 15 1.75 -11.11 -5.72
C ALA A 15 3.29 -11.16 -5.88
N PRO A 16 4.07 -10.65 -4.92
CA PRO A 16 5.50 -10.87 -4.89
C PRO A 16 5.83 -12.36 -4.96
N THR A 17 6.85 -12.70 -5.74
CA THR A 17 7.37 -14.07 -5.83
C THR A 17 8.06 -14.49 -4.54
N ALA A 18 8.18 -15.80 -4.30
CA ALA A 18 8.91 -16.32 -3.15
C ALA A 18 10.37 -15.84 -3.11
N THR A 19 11.03 -15.77 -4.27
CA THR A 19 12.40 -15.27 -4.40
C THR A 19 12.50 -13.80 -3.98
N GLU A 20 11.60 -12.94 -4.46
CA GLU A 20 11.59 -11.52 -4.05
C GLU A 20 11.39 -11.37 -2.53
N VAL A 21 10.54 -12.19 -1.92
CA VAL A 21 10.36 -12.19 -0.46
C VAL A 21 11.65 -12.62 0.25
N GLN A 22 12.29 -13.71 -0.21
CA GLN A 22 13.55 -14.19 0.37
C GLN A 22 14.66 -13.14 0.28
N GLU A 23 14.81 -12.50 -0.88
CA GLU A 23 15.80 -11.43 -1.08
C GLU A 23 15.57 -10.24 -0.16
N LYS A 24 14.31 -9.86 0.09
CA LYS A 24 13.98 -8.79 1.04
C LYS A 24 14.37 -9.15 2.47
N VAL A 25 14.13 -10.40 2.89
CA VAL A 25 14.53 -10.88 4.22
C VAL A 25 16.05 -10.84 4.36
N VAL A 26 16.78 -11.40 3.38
CA VAL A 26 18.26 -11.41 3.39
C VAL A 26 18.82 -9.99 3.42
N ALA A 27 18.33 -9.09 2.55
CA ALA A 27 18.77 -7.70 2.51
C ALA A 27 18.51 -6.97 3.84
N SER A 28 17.36 -7.21 4.47
CA SER A 28 17.01 -6.62 5.77
C SER A 28 17.95 -7.11 6.88
N LEU A 29 18.29 -8.40 6.89
CA LEU A 29 19.23 -8.98 7.85
C LEU A 29 20.67 -8.49 7.63
N LEU A 30 21.09 -8.30 6.39
CA LEU A 30 22.39 -7.70 6.08
C LEU A 30 22.47 -6.25 6.57
N ALA A 31 21.42 -5.45 6.35
CA ALA A 31 21.34 -4.07 6.82
C ALA A 31 21.26 -3.95 8.36
N ALA A 32 20.73 -4.97 9.03
CA ALA A 32 20.64 -5.05 10.49
C ALA A 32 21.98 -5.33 11.18
N ARG A 33 23.01 -5.80 10.46
CA ARG A 33 24.30 -6.16 11.07
C ARG A 33 24.92 -4.97 11.81
N GLY A 34 25.26 -5.19 13.08
CA GLY A 34 25.86 -4.16 13.95
C GLY A 34 24.88 -3.11 14.49
N LYS A 35 23.57 -3.26 14.25
CA LYS A 35 22.52 -2.43 14.84
C LYS A 35 22.04 -3.00 16.16
N ASP A 36 21.54 -2.14 17.05
CA ASP A 36 20.97 -2.56 18.31
C ASP A 36 19.48 -2.92 18.16
N LEU A 37 19.18 -4.22 18.10
CA LEU A 37 17.86 -4.78 17.83
C LEU A 37 17.38 -5.67 19.00
N ARG A 38 17.69 -5.27 20.24
CA ARG A 38 17.45 -6.07 21.45
C ARG A 38 16.00 -6.08 21.93
N SER A 39 15.16 -5.20 21.40
CA SER A 39 13.74 -5.10 21.77
C SER A 39 12.87 -4.93 20.53
N GLU A 40 11.59 -5.30 20.64
CA GLU A 40 10.61 -5.12 19.56
C GLU A 40 10.53 -3.66 19.10
N ARG A 41 10.55 -2.71 20.05
CA ARG A 41 10.55 -1.27 19.74
C ARG A 41 11.73 -0.89 18.83
N GLN A 42 12.94 -1.35 19.16
CA GLN A 42 14.13 -1.10 18.34
C GLN A 42 14.04 -1.74 16.96
N ILE A 43 13.47 -2.94 16.87
CA ILE A 43 13.25 -3.63 15.59
C ILE A 43 12.27 -2.84 14.72
N ARG A 44 11.12 -2.42 15.27
CA ARG A 44 10.12 -1.62 14.54
C ARG A 44 10.70 -0.29 14.07
N GLU A 45 11.41 0.43 14.94
CA GLU A 45 12.09 1.67 14.57
C GLU A 45 13.13 1.46 13.46
N PHE A 46 13.89 0.36 13.49
CA PHE A 46 14.84 0.02 12.43
C PHE A 46 14.13 -0.23 11.09
N VAL A 47 13.06 -1.03 11.10
CA VAL A 47 12.28 -1.34 9.89
C VAL A 47 11.65 -0.07 9.30
N GLU A 48 11.07 0.78 10.13
CA GLU A 48 10.34 1.97 9.68
C GLU A 48 11.28 3.11 9.26
N LYS A 49 12.39 3.32 9.97
CA LYS A 49 13.22 4.52 9.81
C LYS A 49 14.56 4.27 9.14
N SER A 50 15.08 3.04 9.14
CA SER A 50 16.43 2.74 8.66
C SER A 50 16.47 1.88 7.40
N LEU A 51 15.51 0.96 7.21
CA LEU A 51 15.46 0.15 6.01
C LEU A 51 14.95 0.97 4.80
N PRO A 52 15.58 0.83 3.61
CA PRO A 52 15.02 1.36 2.37
C PRO A 52 13.60 0.83 2.11
N PHE A 53 12.73 1.69 1.55
CA PHE A 53 11.32 1.36 1.29
C PHE A 53 11.11 0.01 0.59
N ARG A 54 11.96 -0.33 -0.39
CA ARG A 54 11.85 -1.61 -1.12
C ARG A 54 12.05 -2.86 -0.25
N HIS A 55 12.68 -2.72 0.92
CA HIS A 55 12.95 -3.82 1.86
C HIS A 55 11.92 -3.84 2.98
N SER A 56 11.63 -2.68 3.60
CA SER A 56 10.62 -2.55 4.66
C SER A 56 9.17 -2.54 4.16
N SER A 57 8.96 -2.31 2.86
CA SER A 57 7.65 -2.16 2.23
C SER A 57 7.71 -2.64 0.78
N THR A 58 6.62 -2.48 0.03
CA THR A 58 6.56 -2.84 -1.39
C THR A 58 5.75 -1.80 -2.16
N PHE A 59 5.99 -1.73 -3.47
CA PHE A 59 5.11 -1.05 -4.42
C PHE A 59 4.48 -2.10 -5.34
N GLY A 60 3.33 -1.78 -5.93
CA GLY A 60 2.61 -2.70 -6.81
C GLY A 60 1.88 -3.83 -6.07
N GLY A 61 1.68 -4.95 -6.76
CA GLY A 61 0.78 -6.02 -6.31
C GLY A 61 -0.64 -5.77 -6.76
N ASN A 62 -1.22 -4.65 -6.35
CA ASN A 62 -2.55 -4.22 -6.76
C ASN A 62 -2.54 -3.37 -8.04
N THR A 63 -3.61 -3.47 -8.83
CA THR A 63 -3.86 -2.65 -10.02
C THR A 63 -4.39 -1.25 -9.64
N PRO A 64 -4.48 -0.28 -10.57
CA PRO A 64 -4.56 1.15 -10.24
C PRO A 64 -5.68 1.49 -9.26
N CYS A 65 -5.29 2.12 -8.15
CA CYS A 65 -6.20 2.73 -7.20
C CYS A 65 -5.41 3.75 -6.40
N VAL A 66 -5.78 5.02 -6.52
CA VAL A 66 -5.18 6.13 -5.78
C VAL A 66 -6.28 6.87 -5.06
N HIS A 67 -6.07 7.27 -3.81
CA HIS A 67 -6.98 8.19 -3.14
C HIS A 67 -6.29 9.42 -2.56
N LEU A 68 -7.04 10.51 -2.51
CA LEU A 68 -6.61 11.78 -1.93
C LEU A 68 -7.33 12.03 -0.61
N GLU A 69 -6.58 12.46 0.40
CA GLU A 69 -7.17 13.06 1.60
C GLU A 69 -7.49 14.54 1.31
N THR A 70 -8.78 14.86 1.32
CA THR A 70 -9.32 16.21 1.09
C THR A 70 -9.43 17.04 2.38
N GLY A 71 -9.46 16.37 3.54
CA GLY A 71 -9.77 17.00 4.83
C GLY A 71 -11.26 17.21 5.08
N SER A 72 -12.14 16.77 4.16
CA SER A 72 -13.60 16.76 4.33
C SER A 72 -14.13 15.33 4.51
N GLU A 73 -15.46 15.18 4.48
CA GLU A 73 -16.13 13.89 4.43
C GLU A 73 -16.05 13.23 3.03
N ASP A 74 -15.45 13.91 2.05
CA ASP A 74 -15.34 13.45 0.67
C ASP A 74 -14.01 12.73 0.41
N TYR A 75 -14.10 11.53 -0.14
CA TYR A 75 -12.97 10.75 -0.62
C TYR A 75 -12.92 10.84 -2.14
N LEU A 76 -11.77 11.27 -2.67
CA LEU A 76 -11.51 11.22 -4.11
C LEU A 76 -10.67 9.99 -4.41
N ILE A 77 -11.23 9.06 -5.17
CA ILE A 77 -10.62 7.80 -5.59
C ILE A 77 -10.46 7.84 -7.11
N PHE A 78 -9.25 7.55 -7.58
CA PHE A 78 -8.91 7.48 -9.00
C PHE A 78 -8.60 6.03 -9.34
N ASP A 79 -9.41 5.48 -10.24
CA ASP A 79 -9.49 4.08 -10.64
C ASP A 79 -9.88 3.11 -9.51
N GLY A 80 -10.70 2.12 -9.86
CA GLY A 80 -11.22 1.08 -8.99
C GLY A 80 -10.58 -0.28 -9.28
N GLY A 81 -9.28 -0.31 -9.53
CA GLY A 81 -8.52 -1.56 -9.66
C GLY A 81 -8.47 -2.34 -8.35
N SER A 82 -7.75 -3.46 -8.31
CA SER A 82 -7.71 -4.36 -7.14
C SER A 82 -7.23 -3.71 -5.84
N GLY A 83 -6.60 -2.52 -5.93
CA GLY A 83 -6.26 -1.70 -4.76
C GLY A 83 -7.49 -1.14 -4.02
N LEU A 84 -8.64 -1.04 -4.69
CA LEU A 84 -9.89 -0.56 -4.10
C LEU A 84 -10.35 -1.46 -2.93
N ARG A 85 -10.22 -2.78 -3.08
CA ARG A 85 -10.47 -3.74 -2.00
C ARG A 85 -9.61 -3.47 -0.76
N VAL A 86 -8.33 -3.12 -0.96
CA VAL A 86 -7.42 -2.79 0.16
C VAL A 86 -7.86 -1.49 0.84
N LEU A 87 -8.19 -0.47 0.04
CA LEU A 87 -8.73 0.79 0.57
C LEU A 87 -10.00 0.56 1.40
N GLY A 88 -10.96 -0.18 0.87
CA GLY A 88 -12.21 -0.48 1.56
C GLY A 88 -11.97 -1.18 2.90
N LYS A 89 -11.06 -2.17 2.94
CA LYS A 89 -10.70 -2.84 4.19
C LYS A 89 -10.10 -1.88 5.21
N GLU A 90 -9.16 -1.03 4.80
CA GLU A 90 -8.54 -0.06 5.70
C GLU A 90 -9.56 0.91 6.30
N LEU A 91 -10.49 1.42 5.48
CA LEU A 91 -11.54 2.35 5.93
C LEU A 91 -12.54 1.69 6.89
N MET A 92 -12.85 0.41 6.67
CA MET A 92 -13.69 -0.34 7.60
C MET A 92 -12.97 -0.58 8.93
N ASP A 93 -11.71 -1.02 8.88
CA ASP A 93 -10.90 -1.30 10.08
C ASP A 93 -10.64 -0.03 10.92
N SER A 94 -10.52 1.14 10.27
CA SER A 94 -10.34 2.43 10.96
C SER A 94 -11.65 3.07 11.42
N GLY A 95 -12.81 2.48 11.11
CA GLY A 95 -14.12 3.07 11.37
C GLY A 95 -14.43 4.31 10.53
N SER A 96 -13.64 4.58 9.49
CA SER A 96 -13.76 5.78 8.64
C SER A 96 -14.69 5.59 7.44
N ALA A 97 -15.33 4.43 7.28
CA ALA A 97 -16.21 4.14 6.15
C ALA A 97 -17.61 4.80 6.27
N SER A 98 -18.09 5.05 7.49
CA SER A 98 -19.45 5.57 7.72
C SER A 98 -19.49 7.10 7.60
N GLY A 99 -20.58 7.63 7.04
CA GLY A 99 -20.81 9.08 6.93
C GLY A 99 -19.98 9.79 5.85
N LYS A 100 -19.23 9.04 5.04
CA LYS A 100 -18.37 9.58 3.97
C LYS A 100 -19.04 9.54 2.60
N THR A 101 -18.64 10.47 1.73
CA THR A 101 -18.98 10.47 0.31
C THR A 101 -17.78 9.98 -0.49
N PHE A 102 -17.98 9.02 -1.39
CA PHE A 102 -16.91 8.48 -2.23
C PHE A 102 -17.12 8.90 -3.69
N HIS A 103 -16.18 9.68 -4.22
CA HIS A 103 -16.12 10.04 -5.64
C HIS A 103 -15.10 9.14 -6.33
N ILE A 104 -15.57 8.29 -7.24
CA ILE A 104 -14.70 7.40 -8.02
C ILE A 104 -14.59 7.96 -9.44
N PHE A 105 -13.37 8.32 -9.83
CA PHE A 105 -13.03 8.77 -11.16
C PHE A 105 -12.35 7.63 -11.90
N LEU A 106 -12.97 7.15 -12.98
CA LEU A 106 -12.39 6.12 -13.83
C LEU A 106 -11.69 6.80 -15.00
N SER A 107 -10.40 6.51 -15.18
CA SER A 107 -9.63 7.06 -16.30
C SER A 107 -10.07 6.45 -17.64
N HIS A 108 -10.37 5.15 -17.64
CA HIS A 108 -10.91 4.37 -18.75
C HIS A 108 -11.45 3.02 -18.23
N PHE A 109 -11.99 2.18 -19.11
CA PHE A 109 -12.71 0.95 -18.75
C PHE A 109 -11.95 -0.34 -19.06
N HIS A 110 -10.63 -0.35 -18.90
CA HIS A 110 -9.92 -1.62 -18.85
C HIS A 110 -10.19 -2.35 -17.54
N TYR A 111 -10.15 -3.68 -17.58
CA TYR A 111 -10.54 -4.53 -16.46
C TYR A 111 -9.74 -4.22 -15.19
N ASP A 112 -8.45 -3.92 -15.33
CA ASP A 112 -7.57 -3.59 -14.21
C ASP A 112 -7.90 -2.28 -13.50
N HIS A 113 -8.79 -1.45 -14.06
CA HIS A 113 -9.29 -0.21 -13.47
C HIS A 113 -10.66 -0.36 -12.80
N ILE A 114 -11.33 -1.52 -12.91
CA ILE A 114 -12.71 -1.72 -12.42
C ILE A 114 -12.93 -3.04 -11.67
N GLN A 115 -11.89 -3.86 -11.49
CA GLN A 115 -11.99 -5.20 -10.89
C GLN A 115 -12.02 -5.25 -9.36
N GLY A 116 -11.87 -4.10 -8.69
CA GLY A 116 -11.59 -3.99 -7.25
C GLY A 116 -12.79 -4.00 -6.33
#